data_AF-A0A969BTV1-F1
#
_entry.id   AF-A0A969BTV1-F1
#
_cell.length_a   1.000
_cell.length_b   1.000
_cell.length_c   1.000
_cell.angle_alpha   90.00
_cell.angle_beta   90.00
_cell.angle_gamma   90.00
#
_symmetry.space_group_name_H-M   'P 1'
#
loop_
_entity.id
_entity.type
_entity.pdbx_description
1 polymer ?
#
loop_
_entity_poly.entity_id
_entity_poly.type
_entity_poly.pdbx_seq_one_letter_code
_entity_poly.pdbx_strand_id
1 'polypeptide(L)'
;QTQLKLAEIQVKQAQRRLDLAIVKAPIDGIVSLVNTKVGETVGTQPVLGVVDLSQYHIDITVDEIDVAKVQLGQEVDVTLDSLPGVEVKGNVDRIAPTATTVNGVVSYNVRVLIAKTDAR
;
A
#
# COMPACT_ATOMS: atom_id res chain seq x y z
N GLN A 1 -47.48 -8.32 -6.69
CA GLN A 1 -46.14 -7.90 -7.17
C GLN A 1 -45.10 -7.78 -6.05
N THR A 2 -45.48 -7.38 -4.83
CA THR A 2 -44.56 -7.23 -3.68
C THR A 2 -43.89 -8.52 -3.19
N GLN A 3 -44.61 -9.65 -3.14
CA GLN A 3 -44.03 -10.93 -2.71
C GLN A 3 -42.96 -11.47 -3.67
N LEU A 4 -43.18 -11.36 -4.99
CA LEU A 4 -42.18 -11.77 -5.99
C LEU A 4 -40.89 -10.94 -5.83
N LYS A 5 -41.04 -9.62 -5.68
CA LYS A 5 -39.90 -8.72 -5.47
C LYS A 5 -39.16 -9.00 -4.16
N LEU A 6 -39.86 -9.38 -3.10
CA LEU A 6 -39.25 -9.79 -1.84
C LEU A 6 -38.45 -11.09 -2.00
N ALA A 7 -39.03 -12.08 -2.68
CA ALA A 7 -38.35 -13.36 -2.96
C ALA A 7 -37.11 -13.15 -3.84
N GLU A 8 -37.18 -12.30 -4.87
CA GLU A 8 -36.03 -11.94 -5.70
C GLU A 8 -34.89 -11.28 -4.88
N ILE A 9 -35.24 -10.38 -3.96
CA ILE A 9 -34.26 -9.75 -3.06
C ILE A 9 -33.59 -10.81 -2.17
N GLN A 10 -34.35 -11.77 -1.64
CA GLN A 10 -33.81 -12.84 -0.80
C GLN A 10 -32.84 -13.74 -1.58
N VAL A 11 -33.18 -14.14 -2.81
CA VAL A 11 -32.28 -14.91 -3.68
C VAL A 11 -31.00 -14.12 -3.95
N LYS A 12 -31.11 -12.82 -4.28
CA LYS A 12 -29.95 -11.96 -4.52
C LYS A 12 -29.08 -11.76 -3.27
N GLN A 13 -29.68 -11.78 -2.08
CA GLN A 13 -28.94 -11.74 -0.81
C GLN A 13 -28.22 -13.07 -0.54
N ALA A 14 -28.90 -14.20 -0.74
CA ALA A 14 -28.30 -15.52 -0.59
C ALA A 14 -27.11 -15.70 -1.55
N GLN A 15 -27.25 -15.28 -2.81
CA GLN A 15 -26.17 -15.33 -3.80
C GLN A 15 -24.97 -14.49 -3.36
N ARG A 16 -25.19 -13.25 -2.91
CA ARG A 16 -24.11 -12.39 -2.41
C ARG A 16 -23.39 -12.98 -1.19
N ARG A 17 -24.12 -13.63 -0.29
CA ARG A 17 -23.51 -14.32 0.87
C ARG A 17 -22.61 -15.47 0.43
N LEU A 18 -23.03 -16.22 -0.58
CA LEU A 18 -22.22 -17.30 -1.16
C LEU A 18 -20.96 -16.74 -1.82
N ASP A 19 -21.09 -15.67 -2.60
CA ASP A 19 -19.95 -15.04 -3.28
C ASP A 19 -18.93 -14.49 -2.26
N LEU A 20 -19.40 -13.93 -1.13
CA LEU A 20 -18.57 -13.45 -0.04
C LEU A 20 -17.94 -14.57 0.81
N ALA A 21 -18.40 -15.82 0.68
CA ALA A 21 -17.77 -16.96 1.36
C ALA A 21 -16.42 -17.33 0.72
N ILE A 22 -16.15 -16.89 -0.51
CA ILE A 22 -14.88 -17.07 -1.20
C ILE A 22 -14.08 -15.76 -1.11
N VAL A 23 -13.06 -15.75 -0.24
CA VAL A 23 -12.14 -14.62 -0.14
C VAL A 23 -11.18 -14.66 -1.33
N LYS A 24 -11.20 -13.61 -2.15
CA LYS A 24 -10.28 -13.43 -3.30
C LYS A 24 -9.29 -12.30 -3.02
N ALA A 25 -8.09 -12.40 -3.57
CA ALA A 25 -7.13 -11.31 -3.52
C ALA A 25 -7.64 -10.10 -4.33
N PRO A 26 -7.61 -8.88 -3.78
CA PRO A 26 -8.04 -7.68 -4.49
C PRO A 26 -7.00 -7.16 -5.48
N ILE A 27 -5.75 -7.58 -5.34
CA ILE A 27 -4.60 -7.17 -6.16
C ILE A 27 -3.74 -8.40 -6.50
N ASP A 28 -3.01 -8.30 -7.60
CA ASP A 28 -1.91 -9.20 -7.90
C ASP A 28 -0.74 -8.91 -6.93
N GLY A 29 -0.05 -9.96 -6.49
CA GLY A 29 1.05 -9.80 -5.54
C GLY A 29 1.44 -11.11 -4.89
N ILE A 30 2.25 -11.01 -3.84
CA ILE A 30 2.75 -12.13 -3.05
C ILE A 30 2.08 -12.10 -1.67
N VAL A 31 1.73 -13.28 -1.15
CA VAL A 31 1.24 -13.41 0.22
C VAL A 31 2.40 -13.15 1.19
N SER A 32 2.38 -12.00 1.86
CA SER A 32 3.38 -11.63 2.87
C SER A 32 3.06 -12.17 4.25
N LEU A 33 1.77 -12.31 4.57
CA LEU A 33 1.28 -12.61 5.92
C LEU A 33 0.14 -13.62 5.86
N VAL A 34 0.17 -14.60 6.76
CA VAL A 34 -0.93 -15.55 7.00
C VAL A 34 -1.26 -15.49 8.48
N ASN A 35 -2.39 -14.89 8.83
CA ASN A 35 -2.77 -14.61 10.21
C ASN A 35 -3.67 -15.68 10.84
N THR A 36 -4.15 -16.63 10.04
CA THR A 36 -5.14 -17.63 10.44
C THR A 36 -4.70 -19.02 10.05
N LYS A 37 -5.07 -20.01 10.86
CA LYS A 37 -4.87 -21.42 10.55
C LYS A 37 -6.17 -22.10 10.14
N VAL A 38 -6.04 -23.19 9.39
CA VAL A 38 -7.18 -24.03 9.00
C VAL A 38 -7.90 -24.53 10.25
N GLY A 39 -9.22 -24.36 10.30
CA GLY A 39 -10.06 -24.75 11.44
C GLY A 39 -10.29 -23.65 12.47
N GLU A 40 -9.67 -22.48 12.32
CA GLU A 40 -9.88 -21.34 13.21
C GLU A 40 -11.10 -20.51 12.77
N THR A 41 -11.89 -20.04 13.75
CA THR A 41 -13.04 -19.17 13.49
C THR A 41 -12.56 -17.75 13.24
N VAL A 42 -12.67 -17.29 12.00
CA VAL A 42 -12.35 -15.90 11.62
C VAL A 42 -13.59 -15.01 11.72
N GLY A 43 -13.41 -13.83 12.31
CA GLY A 43 -14.42 -12.77 12.34
C GLY A 43 -14.14 -11.73 11.24
N THR A 44 -14.05 -10.47 11.64
CA THR A 44 -13.72 -9.34 10.75
C THR A 44 -12.21 -9.09 10.62
N GLN A 45 -11.38 -9.98 11.15
CA GLN A 45 -9.93 -9.79 11.17
C GLN A 45 -9.28 -10.21 9.84
N PRO A 46 -8.18 -9.55 9.44
CA PRO A 46 -7.49 -9.88 8.19
C PRO A 46 -6.88 -11.28 8.26
N VAL A 47 -7.27 -12.15 7.34
CA VAL A 47 -6.82 -13.54 7.24
C VAL A 47 -5.46 -13.64 6.54
N LEU A 48 -5.26 -12.85 5.49
CA LEU A 48 -4.09 -12.84 4.63
C LEU A 48 -3.67 -11.41 4.31
N GLY A 49 -2.36 -11.17 4.21
CA GLY A 49 -1.78 -9.94 3.67
C GLY A 49 -1.14 -10.21 2.32
N VAL A 50 -1.56 -9.47 1.28
CA VAL A 50 -0.97 -9.53 -0.06
C VAL A 50 -0.25 -8.23 -0.33
N VAL A 51 0.98 -8.30 -0.83
CA VAL A 51 1.82 -7.16 -1.18
C VAL A 51 2.30 -7.27 -2.63
N ASP A 52 2.26 -6.15 -3.34
CA ASP A 52 2.88 -6.02 -4.65
C ASP A 52 4.34 -5.60 -4.48
N LEU A 53 5.26 -6.33 -5.11
CA LEU A 53 6.71 -6.06 -5.12
C LEU A 53 7.19 -5.54 -6.48
N SER A 54 6.28 -5.20 -7.39
CA SER A 54 6.60 -4.70 -8.73
C SER A 54 7.32 -3.35 -8.72
N GLN A 55 7.04 -2.52 -7.71
CA GLN A 55 7.60 -1.19 -7.54
C GLN A 55 8.02 -0.94 -6.10
N TYR A 56 9.28 -0.54 -5.92
CA TYR A 56 9.81 -0.11 -4.63
C TYR A 56 9.77 1.40 -4.52
N HIS A 57 9.39 1.88 -3.34
CA HIS A 57 9.44 3.30 -3.02
C HIS A 57 10.05 3.51 -1.64
N ILE A 58 10.58 4.71 -1.42
CA ILE A 58 11.08 5.18 -0.14
C ILE A 58 10.22 6.35 0.28
N ASP A 59 9.63 6.26 1.46
CA ASP A 59 8.96 7.39 2.10
C ASP A 59 10.00 8.08 3.01
N ILE A 60 10.29 9.36 2.73
CA ILE A 60 11.22 10.19 3.49
C ILE A 60 10.48 11.39 4.09
N THR A 61 10.93 11.85 5.25
CA THR A 61 10.40 13.05 5.89
C THR A 61 11.32 14.23 5.62
N VAL A 62 10.79 15.30 5.03
CA VAL A 62 11.53 16.51 4.66
C VAL A 62 10.96 17.70 5.44
N ASP A 63 11.82 18.52 6.04
CA ASP A 63 11.39 19.67 6.83
C ASP A 63 10.66 20.72 5.98
N GLU A 64 9.73 21.46 6.61
CA GLU A 64 8.89 22.47 5.94
C GLU A 64 9.70 23.52 5.16
N ILE A 65 10.89 23.86 5.63
CA ILE A 65 11.77 24.84 4.97
C ILE A 65 12.36 24.27 3.68
N ASP A 66 12.68 22.98 3.66
CA ASP A 66 13.36 22.33 2.54
C ASP A 66 12.40 21.69 1.53
N VAL A 67 11.21 21.26 1.95
CA VAL A 67 10.22 20.68 1.04
C VAL A 67 9.80 21.68 -0.04
N ALA A 68 9.88 22.99 0.23
CA ALA A 68 9.62 24.04 -0.75
C ALA A 68 10.57 24.00 -1.98
N LYS A 69 11.73 23.35 -1.84
CA LYS A 69 12.71 23.17 -2.92
C LYS A 69 12.51 21.86 -3.69
N VAL A 70 11.70 20.94 -3.16
CA VAL A 70 11.46 19.61 -3.74
C VAL A 70 10.34 19.69 -4.77
N GLN A 71 10.56 19.08 -5.93
CA GLN A 71 9.59 19.06 -7.03
C GLN A 71 9.18 17.65 -7.41
N LEU A 72 7.94 17.48 -7.86
CA LEU A 72 7.49 16.22 -8.46
C LEU A 72 8.33 15.91 -9.70
N GLY A 73 8.75 14.65 -9.83
CA GLY A 73 9.61 14.16 -10.91
C GLY A 73 11.09 14.50 -10.74
N GLN A 74 11.50 15.15 -9.64
CA GLN A 74 12.91 15.45 -9.38
C GLN A 74 13.72 14.16 -9.21
N GLU A 75 14.86 14.08 -9.89
CA GLU A 75 15.82 12.97 -9.76
C GLU A 75 16.50 13.03 -8.38
N VAL A 76 16.65 11.85 -7.76
CA VAL A 76 17.25 11.67 -6.44
C VAL A 76 18.27 10.55 -6.49
N ASP A 77 19.42 10.80 -5.87
CA ASP A 77 20.45 9.79 -5.60
C ASP A 77 20.20 9.16 -4.23
N VAL A 78 20.01 7.84 -4.21
CA VAL A 78 19.76 7.06 -3.00
C VAL A 78 20.94 6.13 -2.74
N THR A 79 21.56 6.29 -1.58
CA THR A 79 22.58 5.38 -1.06
C THR A 79 22.01 4.53 0.05
N LEU A 80 22.27 3.22 0.03
CA LEU A 80 21.83 2.29 1.07
C LEU A 80 23.02 1.91 1.96
N ASP A 81 22.87 2.07 3.27
CA ASP A 81 23.92 1.67 4.24
C ASP A 81 24.28 0.18 4.14
N SER A 82 23.31 -0.65 3.72
CA SER A 82 23.51 -2.09 3.54
C SER A 82 24.26 -2.45 2.25
N LEU A 83 24.41 -1.52 1.30
CA LEU A 83 25.11 -1.68 0.02
C LEU A 83 26.07 -0.51 -0.22
N PRO A 84 27.21 -0.45 0.51
CA PRO A 84 28.17 0.63 0.36
C PRO A 84 28.70 0.70 -1.08
N GLY A 85 28.64 1.89 -1.69
CA GLY A 85 29.15 2.13 -3.06
C GLY A 85 28.15 1.87 -4.19
N VAL A 86 26.92 1.47 -3.88
CA VAL A 86 25.83 1.40 -4.87
C VAL A 86 24.93 2.62 -4.72
N GLU A 87 24.95 3.50 -5.72
CA GLU A 87 24.00 4.60 -5.86
C GLU A 87 22.82 4.14 -6.71
N VAL A 88 21.62 4.30 -6.16
CA VAL A 88 20.38 3.99 -6.86
C VAL A 88 19.67 5.28 -7.23
N LYS A 89 19.34 5.41 -8.51
CA LYS A 89 18.56 6.55 -9.01
C LYS A 89 17.08 6.34 -8.70
N GLY A 90 16.42 7.40 -8.24
CA GLY A 90 14.98 7.46 -8.03
C GLY A 90 14.40 8.79 -8.47
N ASN A 91 13.07 8.88 -8.49
CA ASN A 91 12.36 10.11 -8.79
C ASN A 91 11.30 10.39 -7.74
N VAL A 92 11.10 11.67 -7.40
CA VAL A 92 10.01 12.09 -6.51
C VAL A 92 8.66 11.83 -7.18
N ASP A 93 7.89 10.90 -6.64
CA ASP A 93 6.57 10.51 -7.17
C ASP A 93 5.44 11.27 -6.48
N ARG A 94 5.61 11.54 -5.18
CA ARG A 94 4.56 12.20 -4.40
C ARG A 94 5.15 13.07 -3.29
N ILE A 95 4.54 14.22 -3.10
CA ILE A 95 4.76 15.08 -1.94
C ILE A 95 3.42 15.14 -1.20
N ALA A 96 3.41 14.78 0.08
CA ALA A 96 2.19 14.83 0.88
C ALA A 96 1.68 16.28 0.97
N PRO A 97 0.37 16.53 0.76
CA PRO A 97 -0.17 17.89 0.85
C PRO A 97 -0.30 18.39 2.29
N THR A 98 -0.19 17.49 3.27
CA THR A 98 -0.39 17.79 4.69
C THR A 98 0.91 17.56 5.44
N ALA A 99 1.30 18.53 6.27
CA ALA A 99 2.44 18.41 7.16
C ALA A 99 2.15 17.52 8.37
N THR A 100 3.19 16.90 8.90
CA THR A 100 3.19 16.14 10.15
C THR A 100 4.24 16.72 11.09
N THR A 101 3.97 16.72 12.39
CA THR A 101 4.95 17.15 13.38
C THR A 101 5.68 15.94 13.96
N VAL A 102 6.98 15.87 13.72
CA VAL A 102 7.85 14.80 14.25
C VAL A 102 8.85 15.48 15.20
N ASN A 103 8.81 15.14 16.48
CA ASN A 103 9.70 15.71 17.51
C ASN A 103 9.71 17.24 17.58
N GLY A 104 8.56 17.88 17.29
CA GLY A 104 8.42 19.35 17.30
C GLY A 104 8.86 20.04 16.01
N VAL A 105 9.34 19.28 15.02
CA VAL A 105 9.67 19.79 13.68
C VAL A 105 8.50 19.52 12.74
N VAL A 106 8.06 20.55 12.02
CA VAL A 106 7.04 20.44 10.98
C VAL A 106 7.70 19.91 9.71
N SER A 107 7.25 18.76 9.25
CA SER A 107 7.84 18.06 8.11
C SER A 107 6.77 17.47 7.21
N TYR A 108 7.12 17.25 5.95
CA TYR A 108 6.26 16.70 4.91
C TYR A 108 6.80 15.34 4.47
N ASN A 109 5.89 14.38 4.27
CA ASN A 109 6.26 13.07 3.78
C ASN A 109 6.39 13.11 2.25
N VAL A 110 7.54 12.73 1.72
CA VAL A 110 7.86 12.68 0.30
C VAL A 110 8.13 11.23 -0.08
N ARG A 111 7.50 10.77 -1.15
CA ARG A 111 7.70 9.45 -1.73
C ARG A 111 8.62 9.54 -2.92
N VAL A 112 9.68 8.75 -2.90
CA VAL A 112 10.62 8.56 -4.00
C VAL A 112 10.42 7.16 -4.57
N LEU A 113 10.08 7.07 -5.86
CA LEU A 113 10.09 5.81 -6.58
C LEU A 113 11.53 5.44 -6.95
N ILE A 114 11.92 4.23 -6.61
CA ILE A 114 13.24 3.71 -6.96
C ILE A 114 13.15 3.11 -8.37
N ALA A 115 14.03 3.53 -9.29
CA ALA A 115 14.15 2.83 -10.55
C ALA A 115 14.58 1.39 -10.26
N LYS A 116 13.89 0.41 -10.87
CA LYS A 116 14.13 -1.02 -10.64
C LYS A 116 15.60 -1.33 -10.89
N THR A 117 16.39 -1.29 -9.83
CA THR A 117 17.79 -1.68 -9.86
C THR A 117 17.75 -3.14 -9.50
N ASP A 118 18.02 -3.99 -10.48
CA ASP A 118 18.25 -5.41 -10.28
C ASP A 118 19.43 -5.56 -9.31
N ALA A 119 19.13 -5.52 -8.03
CA ALA A 119 19.98 -6.03 -6.97
C ALA A 119 19.48 -7.44 -6.60
N ARG A 120 19.20 -8.27 -7.62
CA ARG A 120 19.29 -9.74 -7.65
C ARG A 120 18.79 -10.33 -8.96
#